data_AF-A0A3D0ZG55-F1
#
_entry.id   AF-A0A3D0ZG55-F1
#
_cell.length_a   1.000
_cell.length_b   1.000
_cell.length_c   1.000
_cell.angle_alpha   90.00
_cell.angle_beta   90.00
_cell.angle_gamma   90.00
#
_symmetry.space_group_name_H-M   'P 1'
#
loop_
_entity.id
_entity.type
_entity.pdbx_description
1 polymer ?
#
loop_
_entity_poly.entity_id
_entity_poly.type
_entity_poly.pdbx_seq_one_letter_code
_entity_poly.pdbx_strand_id
1 'polypeptide(L)'
;LGVKIWVQNKVNFSNPVNLTTAAVALIIGIADYTWTVGDLKFTGIALGSAAAMVIYHGMKAIAKARGSVAEPETDQAGLPPAVKAAVNAAAKRAPKKR
;
A
#
# COMPACT_ATOMS: atom_id res chain seq x y z
N LEU A 1 -13.99 -13.06 -1.86
CA LEU A 1 -13.23 -12.27 -2.86
C LEU A 1 -12.22 -11.32 -2.22
N GLY A 2 -12.60 -10.51 -1.22
CA GLY A 2 -11.74 -9.49 -0.56
C GLY A 2 -10.32 -9.91 -0.16
N VAL A 3 -10.12 -10.52 1.02
CA VAL A 3 -8.78 -10.93 1.51
C VAL A 3 -8.07 -11.90 0.55
N LYS A 4 -8.83 -12.70 -0.21
CA LYS A 4 -8.27 -13.62 -1.21
C LYS A 4 -7.43 -12.89 -2.27
N ILE A 5 -7.84 -11.70 -2.71
CA ILE A 5 -7.06 -10.89 -3.66
C ILE A 5 -5.70 -10.52 -3.07
N TRP A 6 -5.64 -10.21 -1.77
CA TRP A 6 -4.41 -9.80 -1.10
C TRP A 6 -3.44 -10.97 -0.98
N VAL A 7 -3.95 -12.15 -0.65
CA VAL A 7 -3.17 -13.40 -0.61
C VAL A 7 -2.68 -13.78 -2.00
N GLN A 8 -3.55 -13.72 -3.02
CA GLN A 8 -3.20 -14.02 -4.41
C GLN A 8 -2.15 -13.05 -4.97
N ASN A 9 -2.21 -11.78 -4.56
CA ASN A 9 -1.22 -10.76 -4.92
C ASN A 9 0.04 -10.78 -4.01
N LYS A 10 0.15 -11.77 -3.12
CA LYS A 10 1.29 -11.94 -2.18
C LYS A 10 1.58 -10.67 -1.37
N VAL A 11 0.53 -9.98 -0.90
CA VAL A 11 0.69 -8.79 -0.04
C VAL A 11 1.44 -9.19 1.22
N ASN A 12 2.56 -8.51 1.51
CA ASN A 12 3.37 -8.78 2.69
C ASN A 12 2.76 -8.10 3.93
N PHE A 13 2.05 -8.87 4.75
CA PHE A 13 1.48 -8.37 6.01
C PHE A 13 2.50 -8.27 7.15
N SER A 14 3.73 -8.76 7.00
CA SER A 14 4.79 -8.49 7.96
C SER A 14 5.26 -7.03 7.90
N ASN A 15 5.01 -6.32 6.78
CA ASN A 15 5.21 -4.88 6.75
C ASN A 15 4.08 -4.19 7.56
N PRO A 16 4.42 -3.43 8.62
CA PRO A 16 3.44 -2.71 9.41
C PRO A 16 2.57 -1.76 8.58
N VAL A 17 3.07 -1.21 7.47
CA VAL A 17 2.31 -0.35 6.55
C VAL A 17 1.10 -1.10 5.97
N ASN A 18 1.30 -2.30 5.45
CA ASN A 18 0.22 -3.07 4.85
C ASN A 18 -0.75 -3.60 5.91
N LEU A 19 -0.21 -4.09 7.03
CA LEU A 19 -1.02 -4.65 8.13
C LEU A 19 -1.94 -3.61 8.74
N THR A 20 -1.40 -2.43 9.07
CA THR A 20 -2.20 -1.33 9.65
C THR A 20 -3.23 -0.80 8.64
N THR A 21 -2.86 -0.68 7.36
CA THR A 21 -3.82 -0.31 6.30
C THR A 21 -4.99 -1.30 6.23
N ALA A 22 -4.70 -2.60 6.23
CA ALA A 22 -5.71 -3.65 6.19
C ALA A 22 -6.62 -3.62 7.42
N ALA A 23 -6.02 -3.49 8.61
CA ALA A 23 -6.74 -3.49 9.87
C ALA A 23 -7.71 -2.30 9.96
N VAL A 24 -7.26 -1.08 9.61
CA VAL A 24 -8.11 0.11 9.67
C VAL A 24 -9.23 0.05 8.64
N ALA A 25 -8.94 -0.38 7.41
CA ALA A 25 -9.96 -0.54 6.37
C ALA A 25 -11.05 -1.53 6.80
N LEU A 26 -10.66 -2.63 7.47
CA LEU A 26 -11.58 -3.63 8.00
C LEU A 26 -12.43 -3.07 9.15
N ILE A 27 -11.83 -2.35 10.09
CA ILE A 27 -12.54 -1.74 11.23
C ILE A 27 -13.60 -0.76 10.74
N ILE A 28 -13.24 0.11 9.80
CA ILE A 28 -14.17 1.11 9.24
C ILE A 28 -15.30 0.44 8.47
N GLY A 29 -15.00 -0.63 7.72
CA GLY A 29 -16.01 -1.39 6.99
C GLY A 29 -17.00 -2.11 7.90
N ILE A 30 -16.53 -2.75 8.98
CA ILE A 30 -17.38 -3.50 9.92
C ILE A 30 -18.21 -2.56 10.81
N ALA A 31 -17.65 -1.41 11.19
CA ALA A 31 -18.35 -0.43 12.03
C ALA A 31 -19.48 0.31 11.29
N ASP A 32 -19.61 0.10 9.98
CA ASP A 32 -20.57 0.77 9.08
C ASP A 32 -20.67 2.28 9.32
N TYR A 33 -19.50 2.92 9.45
CA TYR A 33 -19.46 4.36 9.65
C TYR A 33 -20.14 5.06 8.48
N THR A 34 -21.03 5.98 8.82
CA THR A 34 -21.71 6.81 7.84
C THR A 34 -21.28 8.25 8.03
N TRP A 35 -20.73 8.84 6.98
CA TRP A 35 -20.36 10.24 6.94
C TRP A 35 -21.21 10.98 5.92
N THR A 36 -21.86 12.05 6.35
CA THR A 36 -22.71 12.87 5.50
C THR A 36 -22.09 14.24 5.30
N VAL A 37 -21.95 14.67 4.05
CA VAL A 37 -21.42 15.99 3.68
C VAL A 37 -22.41 16.63 2.70
N GLY A 38 -23.17 17.62 3.19
CA GLY A 38 -24.32 18.15 2.46
C GLY A 38 -25.33 17.04 2.17
N ASP A 39 -25.65 16.84 0.89
CA ASP A 39 -26.58 15.80 0.42
C ASP A 39 -25.90 14.45 0.12
N LEU A 40 -24.56 14.37 0.19
CA LEU A 40 -23.81 13.15 -0.10
C LEU A 40 -23.66 12.29 1.16
N LYS A 41 -23.98 11.00 1.06
CA LYS A 41 -23.79 10.01 2.12
C LYS A 41 -22.73 8.97 1.72
N PHE A 42 -21.68 8.87 2.53
CA PHE A 42 -20.64 7.86 2.39
C PHE A 42 -20.80 6.81 3.48
N THR A 43 -20.99 5.56 3.09
CA THR A 43 -21.18 4.42 4.00
C THR A 43 -19.86 3.68 4.27
N GLY A 44 -19.89 2.67 5.14
CA GLY A 44 -18.69 2.00 5.65
C GLY A 44 -17.73 1.48 4.58
N ILE A 45 -18.24 0.99 3.44
CA ILE A 45 -17.40 0.49 2.34
C ILE A 45 -16.68 1.63 1.62
N ALA A 46 -17.38 2.74 1.36
CA ALA A 46 -16.80 3.90 0.69
C ALA A 46 -15.72 4.54 1.56
N LEU A 47 -16.02 4.72 2.86
CA LEU A 47 -15.08 5.25 3.83
C LEU A 47 -13.90 4.30 4.07
N GLY A 48 -14.15 2.99 4.17
CA GLY A 48 -13.10 1.99 4.35
C GLY A 48 -12.13 1.94 3.18
N SER A 49 -12.63 2.09 1.95
CA SER A 49 -11.80 2.15 0.74
C SER A 49 -10.96 3.43 0.68
N ALA A 50 -11.57 4.57 0.99
CA ALA A 50 -10.87 5.86 1.05
C ALA A 50 -9.78 5.85 2.14
N ALA A 51 -10.10 5.32 3.32
CA ALA A 51 -9.15 5.19 4.42
C ALA A 51 -7.96 4.29 4.05
N ALA A 52 -8.20 3.15 3.39
CA ALA A 52 -7.13 2.28 2.92
C ALA A 52 -6.14 3.03 2.01
N MET A 53 -6.66 3.83 1.07
CA MET A 53 -5.82 4.64 0.17
C MET A 53 -5.01 5.69 0.96
N VAL A 54 -5.67 6.48 1.80
CA VAL A 54 -5.03 7.57 2.54
C VAL A 54 -3.94 7.04 3.47
N ILE A 55 -4.23 5.98 4.21
CA ILE A 55 -3.32 5.39 5.19
C ILE A 55 -2.09 4.80 4.51
N TYR A 56 -2.28 4.00 3.45
CA TYR A 56 -1.15 3.42 2.71
C TYR A 56 -0.22 4.49 2.13
N HIS A 57 -0.78 5.49 1.45
CA HIS A 57 0.01 6.55 0.84
C HIS A 57 0.69 7.44 1.89
N GLY A 58 -0.02 7.76 2.97
CA GLY A 58 0.53 8.54 4.08
C GLY A 58 1.71 7.84 4.74
N MET A 59 1.55 6.57 5.10
CA MET A 59 2.64 5.80 5.71
C MET A 59 3.81 5.56 4.76
N LYS A 60 3.53 5.34 3.47
CA LYS A 60 4.59 5.21 2.45
C LYS A 60 5.36 6.53 2.27
N ALA A 61 4.68 7.66 2.29
CA ALA A 61 5.31 8.98 2.24
C ALA A 61 6.18 9.24 3.48
N ILE A 62 5.68 8.89 4.67
CA ILE A 62 6.42 9.01 5.93
C ILE A 62 7.66 8.10 5.92
N ALA A 63 7.51 6.83 5.51
CA ALA A 63 8.62 5.89 5.44
C ALA A 63 9.72 6.40 4.50
N LYS A 64 9.33 6.94 3.34
CA LYS A 64 10.25 7.57 2.38
C LYS A 64 10.95 8.80 2.97
N ALA A 65 10.22 9.67 3.67
CA ALA A 65 10.78 10.86 4.31
C ALA A 65 11.76 10.52 5.43
N ARG A 66 11.49 9.44 6.18
CA ARG A 66 12.33 8.99 7.30
C ARG A 66 13.56 8.18 6.88
N GLY A 67 13.73 7.86 5.59
CA GLY A 67 14.82 7.01 5.11
C GLY A 67 14.76 5.55 5.62
N SER A 68 13.72 5.19 6.37
CA SER A 68 13.41 3.81 6.71
C SER A 68 12.96 3.12 5.44
N VAL A 69 13.81 2.24 4.91
CA VAL A 69 13.51 1.42 3.74
C VAL A 69 12.27 0.59 4.07
N ALA A 70 11.10 1.05 3.64
CA ALA A 70 9.99 0.13 3.43
C ALA A 70 10.48 -0.77 2.30
N GLU A 71 10.84 -2.00 2.65
CA GLU A 71 11.31 -3.02 1.71
C GLU A 71 10.38 -3.01 0.47
N PRO A 72 10.90 -3.10 -0.75
CA PRO A 72 10.06 -3.05 -1.93
C PRO A 72 9.06 -4.21 -1.90
N GLU A 73 7.81 -3.86 -1.60
CA GLU A 73 6.62 -4.73 -1.51
C GLU A 73 6.43 -5.57 -2.79
N THR A 74 6.82 -5.03 -3.93
CA THR A 74 6.77 -5.72 -5.22
C THR A 74 8.04 -6.50 -5.46
N ASP A 75 7.99 -7.77 -5.11
CA ASP A 75 8.65 -8.91 -5.77
C ASP A 75 10.06 -8.66 -6.33
N GLN A 76 10.93 -8.02 -5.55
CA GLN A 76 12.37 -8.20 -5.71
C GLN A 76 12.87 -9.38 -4.90
N ALA A 77 12.07 -9.92 -3.97
CA ALA A 77 12.46 -11.06 -3.16
C ALA A 77 12.59 -12.34 -4.01
N GLY A 78 11.65 -12.60 -4.93
CA GLY A 78 11.60 -13.81 -5.77
C GLY A 78 12.44 -13.77 -7.06
N LEU A 79 12.98 -12.61 -7.44
CA LEU A 79 13.81 -12.49 -8.64
C LEU A 79 15.18 -13.15 -8.42
N PRO A 80 15.77 -13.82 -9.44
CA PRO A 80 17.16 -14.26 -9.38
C PRO A 80 18.07 -13.05 -9.10
N PRO A 81 19.18 -13.21 -8.35
CA PRO A 81 20.10 -12.12 -8.00
C PRO A 81 20.57 -11.30 -9.22
N ALA A 82 20.75 -11.97 -10.36
CA ALA A 82 21.12 -11.35 -11.63
C ALA A 82 20.06 -10.36 -12.15
N VAL A 83 18.78 -10.68 -11.99
CA VAL A 83 17.68 -9.81 -12.42
C VAL A 83 17.55 -8.60 -11.48
N LYS A 84 17.75 -8.79 -10.17
CA LYS A 84 17.83 -7.68 -9.20
C LYS A 84 18.97 -6.71 -9.55
N ALA A 85 20.14 -7.26 -9.86
CA ALA A 85 21.33 -6.48 -10.24
C ALA A 85 21.11 -5.71 -11.56
N ALA A 86 20.49 -6.34 -12.56
CA ALA A 86 20.18 -5.72 -13.83
C ALA A 86 19.19 -4.55 -13.71
N VAL A 87 18.12 -4.70 -12.92
CA VAL A 87 17.14 -3.63 -12.66
C VAL A 87 17.81 -2.44 -11.96
N ASN A 88 18.63 -2.69 -10.95
CA ASN A 88 19.36 -1.64 -10.22
C ASN A 88 20.39 -0.93 -11.12
N ALA A 89 21.06 -1.67 -12.00
CA ALA A 89 22.00 -1.10 -12.97
C ALA A 89 21.28 -0.27 -14.05
N ALA A 90 20.12 -0.72 -14.53
CA ALA A 90 19.30 0.01 -15.49
C ALA A 90 18.73 1.31 -14.89
N ALA A 91 18.25 1.26 -13.65
CA ALA A 91 17.78 2.46 -12.93
C ALA A 91 18.89 3.51 -12.75
N LYS A 92 20.13 3.09 -12.50
CA LYS A 92 21.30 3.99 -12.44
C LYS A 92 21.72 4.55 -13.80
N ARG A 93 21.36 3.88 -14.90
CA ARG A 93 21.70 4.27 -16.28
C ARG A 93 20.62 5.12 -16.95
N ALA A 94 19.42 5.22 -16.38
CA ALA A 94 18.37 6.07 -16.90
C ALA A 94 18.80 7.55 -16.80
N PRO A 95 18.84 8.31 -17.92
CA PRO A 95 19.21 9.71 -17.87
C PRO A 95 18.16 10.48 -17.07
N LYS A 96 18.62 11.23 -16.07
CA LYS A 96 17.80 12.16 -15.30
C LYS A 96 17.30 13.23 -16.28
N LYS A 97 16.10 13.06 -16.85
CA LYS A 97 15.45 14.09 -17.66
C LYS A 97 15.33 15.33 -16.77
N ARG A 98 16.16 16.33 -17.11
CA ARG A 98 16.10 17.69 -16.57
C ARG A 98 14.85 18.38 -17.06
#